data_AF-A0A9D9HP78-F1
#
_entry.id   AF-A0A9D9HP78-F1
#
_cell.length_a   1.000
_cell.length_b   1.000
_cell.length_c   1.000
_cell.angle_alpha   90.00
_cell.angle_beta   90.00
_cell.angle_gamma   90.00
#
_symmetry.space_group_name_H-M   'P 1'
#
loop_
_entity.id
_entity.type
_entity.pdbx_description
1 polymer ?
#
loop_
_entity_poly.entity_id
_entity_poly.type
_entity_poly.pdbx_seq_one_letter_code
_entity_poly.pdbx_strand_id
1 'polypeptide(L)'
;MMNNDFNRQFLTLVDEWGKHLDNTLLPELHELYRGQQMAVKSLEDIFQKKGVLREDPYRHETRIVDVEPVPGDSVPDSEKKDALSVRLSVYELTLDYINNYYQFNTGFINIDRIKKLSVFNKAFDWHNISGSGTSYNTKILADLVRDIKGGSDLVAAGMVSEAIVRLDRGMNRINWLLKNLTEYHKENYKALIRRELIPFLENSGLLEGHSAEELPDIFKQNFRKCIKDQPFYTELVNEVVNESFSSNADNYQFQVLEKIRSNVKLEGSKKIQAVDLRGLIVDCVRMLGSISPQLEALIKKMEDNRLLIENSRTGFWDKFRKFMKKLFNIKDKPVEIEIEIVDPVTHGVKRETVDYFGFLEEIKKRARLYSALALKGSPAYQKFTQSSEDQIYKFATENIDQSQEALKKLDGLDLYFKKAAPYDVKDKIKGFKFEIGTIKNTLLKANQKRGEYTSYIEEQKQMEKLGIKDY
;
A
#
# COMPACT_ATOMS: atom_id res chain seq x y z
N MET A 1 -29.60 21.31 -39.11
CA MET A 1 -28.76 20.09 -39.28
C MET A 1 -27.91 19.98 -38.03
N MET A 2 -28.16 18.96 -37.21
CA MET A 2 -27.39 18.72 -35.99
C MET A 2 -25.92 18.49 -36.35
N ASN A 3 -25.00 18.89 -35.48
CA ASN A 3 -23.57 18.71 -35.71
C ASN A 3 -23.23 17.21 -35.57
N ASN A 4 -23.40 16.44 -36.64
CA ASN A 4 -23.10 15.00 -36.73
C ASN A 4 -21.69 14.67 -36.22
N ASP A 5 -20.79 15.66 -36.24
CA ASP A 5 -19.45 15.57 -35.68
C ASP A 5 -19.44 15.43 -34.15
N PHE A 6 -20.23 16.22 -33.41
CA PHE A 6 -20.31 16.13 -31.95
C PHE A 6 -20.80 14.75 -31.48
N ASN A 7 -21.94 14.29 -31.98
CA ASN A 7 -22.50 13.00 -31.56
C ASN A 7 -21.56 11.85 -31.87
N ARG A 8 -20.89 11.87 -33.04
CA ARG A 8 -19.88 10.87 -33.38
C ARG A 8 -18.70 10.91 -32.41
N GLN A 9 -18.15 12.09 -32.11
CA GLN A 9 -17.05 12.24 -31.16
C GLN A 9 -17.45 11.81 -29.74
N PHE A 10 -18.62 12.21 -29.26
CA PHE A 10 -19.14 11.83 -27.96
C PHE A 10 -19.26 10.31 -27.82
N LEU A 11 -19.91 9.65 -28.78
CA LEU A 11 -20.09 8.19 -28.76
C LEU A 11 -18.75 7.46 -28.79
N THR A 12 -17.80 7.94 -29.60
CA THR A 12 -16.46 7.35 -29.69
C THR A 12 -15.72 7.46 -28.35
N LEU A 13 -15.76 8.64 -27.72
CA LEU A 13 -15.08 8.88 -26.44
C LEU A 13 -15.71 8.10 -25.28
N VAL A 14 -17.03 7.93 -25.27
CA VAL A 14 -17.72 7.10 -24.26
C VAL A 14 -17.33 5.63 -24.43
N ASP A 15 -17.28 5.11 -25.65
CA ASP A 15 -16.83 3.74 -25.92
C ASP A 15 -15.36 3.53 -25.51
N GLU A 16 -14.49 4.50 -25.80
CA GLU A 16 -13.09 4.49 -25.36
C GLU A 16 -12.98 4.52 -23.83
N TRP A 17 -13.79 5.33 -23.15
CA TRP A 17 -13.83 5.36 -21.69
C TRP A 17 -14.27 4.02 -21.11
N GLY A 18 -15.31 3.39 -21.68
CA GLY A 18 -15.76 2.06 -21.27
C GLY A 18 -14.64 1.02 -21.38
N LYS A 19 -13.95 0.99 -22.53
CA LYS A 19 -12.79 0.11 -22.74
C LYS A 19 -11.65 0.38 -21.76
N HIS A 20 -11.36 1.65 -21.46
CA HIS A 20 -10.35 2.01 -20.48
C HIS A 20 -10.73 1.55 -19.06
N LEU A 21 -12.00 1.69 -18.68
CA LEU A 21 -12.50 1.19 -17.41
C LEU A 21 -12.33 -0.33 -17.32
N ASP A 22 -12.78 -1.07 -18.34
CA ASP A 22 -12.72 -2.54 -18.36
C ASP A 22 -11.30 -3.08 -18.37
N ASN A 23 -10.38 -2.44 -19.11
CA ASN A 23 -9.03 -2.95 -19.29
C ASN A 23 -8.01 -2.42 -18.27
N THR A 24 -8.33 -1.37 -17.52
CA THR A 24 -7.37 -0.71 -16.62
C THR A 24 -7.94 -0.51 -15.22
N LEU A 25 -9.03 0.25 -15.08
CA LEU A 25 -9.50 0.71 -13.77
C LEU A 25 -10.25 -0.39 -12.98
N LEU A 26 -10.99 -1.26 -13.66
CA LEU A 26 -11.75 -2.34 -13.04
C LEU A 26 -10.88 -3.52 -12.57
N PRO A 27 -9.81 -3.91 -13.29
CA PRO A 27 -8.79 -4.80 -12.75
C PRO A 27 -8.13 -4.21 -11.48
N GLU A 28 -7.81 -2.92 -11.47
CA GLU A 28 -7.29 -2.26 -10.26
C GLU A 28 -8.31 -2.30 -9.12
N LEU A 29 -9.59 -2.04 -9.40
CA LEU A 29 -10.66 -2.12 -8.41
C LEU A 29 -10.73 -3.51 -7.77
N HIS A 30 -10.57 -4.58 -8.56
CA HIS A 30 -10.55 -5.95 -8.07
C HIS A 30 -9.37 -6.20 -7.13
N GLU A 31 -8.16 -5.81 -7.54
CA GLU A 31 -6.95 -5.94 -6.71
C GLU A 31 -7.05 -5.15 -5.41
N LEU A 32 -7.68 -3.97 -5.44
CA LEU A 32 -7.94 -3.19 -4.23
C LEU A 32 -8.88 -3.92 -3.27
N TYR A 33 -9.97 -4.54 -3.75
CA TYR A 33 -10.86 -5.34 -2.90
C TYR A 33 -10.18 -6.61 -2.35
N ARG A 34 -9.29 -7.26 -3.12
CA ARG A 34 -8.42 -8.34 -2.61
C ARG A 34 -7.51 -7.85 -1.50
N GLY A 35 -6.90 -6.68 -1.68
CA GLY A 35 -6.09 -6.01 -0.67
C GLY A 35 -6.89 -5.69 0.60
N GLN A 36 -8.13 -5.21 0.47
CA GLN A 36 -9.02 -4.99 1.61
C GLN A 36 -9.29 -6.31 2.37
N GLN A 37 -9.63 -7.38 1.66
CA GLN A 37 -9.93 -8.67 2.27
C GLN A 37 -8.74 -9.20 3.09
N MET A 38 -7.54 -9.18 2.51
CA MET A 38 -6.33 -9.61 3.21
C MET A 38 -6.03 -8.77 4.45
N ALA A 39 -6.21 -7.45 4.36
CA ALA A 39 -5.98 -6.55 5.49
C ALA A 39 -7.01 -6.74 6.61
N VAL A 40 -8.28 -7.00 6.28
CA VAL A 40 -9.31 -7.34 7.27
C VAL A 40 -8.99 -8.67 7.94
N LYS A 41 -8.69 -9.74 7.19
CA LYS A 41 -8.28 -11.04 7.76
C LYS A 41 -7.10 -10.88 8.72
N SER A 42 -6.10 -10.10 8.33
CA SER A 42 -4.94 -9.83 9.18
C SER A 42 -5.33 -9.13 10.48
N LEU A 43 -6.26 -8.17 10.44
CA LEU A 43 -6.78 -7.53 11.65
C LEU A 43 -7.55 -8.51 12.53
N GLU A 44 -8.46 -9.30 11.95
CA GLU A 44 -9.23 -10.33 12.68
C GLU A 44 -8.29 -11.31 13.40
N ASP A 45 -7.29 -11.83 12.71
CA ASP A 45 -6.31 -12.76 13.27
C ASP A 45 -5.56 -12.15 14.46
N ILE A 46 -5.14 -10.89 14.36
CA ILE A 46 -4.45 -10.20 15.46
C ILE A 46 -5.41 -10.00 16.63
N PHE A 47 -6.64 -9.58 16.38
CA PHE A 47 -7.65 -9.34 17.41
C PHE A 47 -8.02 -10.62 18.16
N GLN A 48 -8.16 -11.74 17.45
CA GLN A 48 -8.41 -13.05 18.03
C GLN A 48 -7.21 -13.57 18.83
N LYS A 49 -5.98 -13.48 18.29
CA LYS A 49 -4.75 -13.86 19.01
C LYS A 49 -4.53 -13.04 20.29
N LYS A 50 -5.03 -11.80 20.32
CA LYS A 50 -5.00 -10.94 21.51
C LYS A 50 -6.19 -11.13 22.46
N GLY A 51 -7.15 -11.98 22.09
CA GLY A 51 -8.35 -12.23 22.89
C GLY A 51 -9.27 -11.02 23.02
N VAL A 52 -9.11 -9.99 22.17
CA VAL A 52 -9.98 -8.81 22.18
C VAL A 52 -11.24 -9.02 21.34
N LEU A 53 -11.18 -9.95 20.38
CA LEU A 53 -12.33 -10.53 19.69
C LEU A 53 -12.33 -12.05 19.87
N ARG A 54 -13.53 -12.63 19.75
CA ARG A 54 -13.74 -14.07 19.62
C ARG A 54 -13.98 -14.41 18.16
N GLU A 55 -13.79 -15.66 17.79
CA GLU A 55 -14.22 -16.15 16.49
C GLU A 55 -15.75 -16.11 16.38
N ASP A 56 -16.26 -15.78 15.19
CA ASP A 56 -17.70 -15.79 14.91
C ASP A 56 -18.19 -17.25 14.84
N PRO A 57 -19.07 -17.69 15.76
CA PRO A 57 -19.52 -19.07 15.82
C PRO A 57 -20.36 -19.50 14.61
N TYR A 58 -20.92 -18.54 13.86
CA TYR A 58 -21.79 -18.81 12.71
C TYR A 58 -21.08 -18.63 11.37
N ARG A 59 -19.76 -18.36 11.38
CA ARG A 59 -18.98 -18.08 10.16
C ARG A 59 -19.12 -19.17 9.10
N HIS A 60 -19.06 -20.44 9.50
CA HIS A 60 -19.14 -21.58 8.57
C HIS A 60 -20.53 -21.84 8.01
N GLU A 61 -21.57 -21.35 8.68
CA GLU A 61 -22.97 -21.50 8.25
C GLU A 61 -23.45 -20.30 7.42
N THR A 62 -22.73 -19.17 7.53
CA THR A 62 -23.06 -17.92 6.85
C THR A 62 -22.67 -17.98 5.37
N ARG A 63 -23.67 -17.89 4.48
CA ARG A 63 -23.46 -17.83 3.03
C ARG A 63 -23.86 -16.47 2.48
N ILE A 64 -22.89 -15.73 1.97
CA ILE A 64 -23.13 -14.48 1.26
C ILE A 64 -23.51 -14.80 -0.19
N VAL A 65 -24.65 -14.26 -0.64
CA VAL A 65 -25.18 -14.46 -2.00
C VAL A 65 -25.33 -13.16 -2.79
N ASP A 66 -25.25 -12.01 -2.11
CA ASP A 66 -25.25 -10.67 -2.68
C ASP A 66 -24.55 -9.70 -1.72
N VAL A 67 -24.19 -8.51 -2.21
CA VAL A 67 -23.62 -7.45 -1.38
C VAL A 67 -24.75 -6.70 -0.66
N GLU A 68 -24.83 -6.90 0.64
CA GLU A 68 -25.78 -6.24 1.53
C GLU A 68 -25.08 -5.29 2.52
N PRO A 69 -25.79 -4.29 3.06
CA PRO A 69 -25.26 -3.44 4.12
C PRO A 69 -24.88 -4.26 5.35
N VAL A 70 -23.66 -4.08 5.85
CA VAL A 70 -23.26 -4.70 7.13
C VAL A 70 -24.06 -4.05 8.27
N PRO A 71 -24.61 -4.83 9.23
CA PRO A 71 -25.35 -4.29 10.36
C PRO A 71 -24.55 -3.22 11.11
N GLY A 72 -25.22 -2.12 11.45
CA GLY A 72 -24.59 -0.95 12.08
C GLY A 72 -25.31 -0.50 13.36
N ASP A 73 -26.32 -1.24 13.81
CA ASP A 73 -27.17 -0.84 14.93
C ASP A 73 -26.40 -0.84 16.26
N SER A 74 -26.83 -0.01 17.20
CA SER A 74 -26.30 -0.01 18.56
C SER A 74 -26.66 -1.30 19.29
N VAL A 75 -25.73 -1.84 20.07
CA VAL A 75 -25.94 -3.01 20.93
C VAL A 75 -25.56 -2.69 22.38
N PRO A 76 -26.05 -3.45 23.38
CA PRO A 76 -25.60 -3.30 24.77
C PRO A 76 -24.07 -3.39 24.91
N ASP A 77 -23.50 -2.68 25.88
CA ASP A 77 -22.05 -2.63 26.09
C ASP A 77 -21.41 -4.02 26.29
N SER A 78 -22.14 -4.94 26.93
CA SER A 78 -21.73 -6.34 27.14
C SER A 78 -21.60 -7.14 25.84
N GLU A 79 -22.32 -6.75 24.79
CA GLU A 79 -22.42 -7.48 23.52
C GLU A 79 -21.55 -6.87 22.42
N LYS A 80 -20.90 -5.71 22.66
CA LYS A 80 -20.13 -4.98 21.66
C LYS A 80 -19.08 -5.82 20.94
N LYS A 81 -18.34 -6.64 21.68
CA LYS A 81 -17.27 -7.49 21.13
C LYS A 81 -17.82 -8.60 20.25
N ASP A 82 -18.89 -9.24 20.70
CA ASP A 82 -19.53 -10.34 19.96
C ASP A 82 -20.21 -9.79 18.69
N ALA A 83 -20.92 -8.67 18.80
CA ALA A 83 -21.52 -8.00 17.65
C ALA A 83 -20.47 -7.55 16.62
N LEU A 84 -19.34 -6.99 17.07
CA LEU A 84 -18.27 -6.58 16.16
C LEU A 84 -17.57 -7.78 15.51
N SER A 85 -17.39 -8.89 16.24
CA SER A 85 -16.83 -10.13 15.67
C SER A 85 -17.67 -10.62 14.50
N VAL A 86 -18.99 -10.74 14.69
CA VAL A 86 -19.92 -11.14 13.61
C VAL A 86 -19.90 -10.14 12.46
N ARG A 87 -19.89 -8.83 12.74
CA ARG A 87 -19.92 -7.80 11.69
C ARG A 87 -18.64 -7.74 10.86
N LEU A 88 -17.47 -7.93 11.48
CA LEU A 88 -16.19 -8.05 10.76
C LEU A 88 -16.15 -9.34 9.92
N SER A 89 -16.64 -10.45 10.48
CA SER A 89 -16.76 -11.73 9.77
C SER A 89 -17.65 -11.60 8.52
N VAL A 90 -18.84 -10.99 8.66
CA VAL A 90 -19.75 -10.71 7.53
C VAL A 90 -19.10 -9.76 6.52
N TYR A 91 -18.39 -8.73 6.98
CA TYR A 91 -17.68 -7.80 6.10
C TYR A 91 -16.58 -8.52 5.30
N GLU A 92 -15.80 -9.40 5.93
CA GLU A 92 -14.79 -10.22 5.29
C GLU A 92 -15.40 -11.19 4.27
N LEU A 93 -16.44 -11.94 4.65
CA LEU A 93 -17.13 -12.87 3.76
C LEU A 93 -17.77 -12.15 2.56
N THR A 94 -18.21 -10.90 2.74
CA THR A 94 -18.74 -10.09 1.64
C THR A 94 -17.61 -9.62 0.71
N LEU A 95 -16.43 -9.27 1.23
CA LEU A 95 -15.25 -9.01 0.41
C LEU A 95 -14.83 -10.27 -0.38
N ASP A 96 -14.87 -11.44 0.25
CA ASP A 96 -14.62 -12.72 -0.44
C ASP A 96 -15.62 -12.92 -1.58
N TYR A 97 -16.91 -12.69 -1.31
CA TYR A 97 -17.96 -12.80 -2.32
C TYR A 97 -17.72 -11.84 -3.50
N ILE A 98 -17.39 -10.59 -3.23
CA ILE A 98 -17.01 -9.60 -4.26
C ILE A 98 -15.81 -10.12 -5.07
N ASN A 99 -14.77 -10.62 -4.42
CA ASN A 99 -13.55 -11.03 -5.11
C ASN A 99 -13.72 -12.28 -5.99
N ASN A 100 -14.63 -13.18 -5.63
CA ASN A 100 -14.78 -14.49 -6.27
C ASN A 100 -16.00 -14.60 -7.20
N TYR A 101 -17.04 -13.78 -6.99
CA TYR A 101 -18.30 -13.90 -7.73
C TYR A 101 -18.69 -12.66 -8.53
N TYR A 102 -18.12 -11.48 -8.26
CA TYR A 102 -18.36 -10.32 -9.12
C TYR A 102 -17.53 -10.39 -10.40
N GLN A 103 -18.13 -9.94 -11.50
CA GLN A 103 -17.38 -9.64 -12.70
C GLN A 103 -16.99 -8.16 -12.69
N PHE A 104 -15.70 -7.87 -12.81
CA PHE A 104 -15.18 -6.51 -12.85
C PHE A 104 -15.18 -5.98 -14.28
N ASN A 105 -16.38 -5.74 -14.80
CA ASN A 105 -16.61 -5.06 -16.08
C ASN A 105 -17.77 -4.07 -15.96
N THR A 106 -17.81 -3.08 -16.86
CA THR A 106 -18.79 -2.00 -16.93
C THR A 106 -20.23 -2.53 -17.10
N GLY A 107 -20.41 -3.65 -17.81
CA GLY A 107 -21.73 -4.28 -17.99
C GLY A 107 -22.28 -4.89 -16.70
N PHE A 108 -21.42 -5.50 -15.88
CA PHE A 108 -21.81 -6.12 -14.62
C PHE A 108 -21.90 -5.10 -13.49
N ILE A 109 -20.89 -4.25 -13.29
CA ILE A 109 -20.87 -3.23 -12.23
C ILE A 109 -21.68 -2.00 -12.69
N ASN A 110 -23.00 -2.15 -12.72
CA ASN A 110 -23.97 -1.11 -13.04
C ASN A 110 -24.22 -0.16 -11.83
N ILE A 111 -25.03 0.88 -12.05
CA ILE A 111 -25.37 1.88 -11.01
C ILE A 111 -25.92 1.23 -9.73
N ASP A 112 -26.73 0.18 -9.83
CA ASP A 112 -27.29 -0.51 -8.65
C ASP A 112 -26.18 -1.17 -7.82
N ARG A 113 -25.30 -1.94 -8.46
CA ARG A 113 -24.16 -2.57 -7.79
C ARG A 113 -23.17 -1.55 -7.25
N ILE A 114 -22.95 -0.43 -7.95
CA ILE A 114 -22.11 0.67 -7.43
C ILE A 114 -22.70 1.23 -6.14
N LYS A 115 -24.02 1.40 -6.05
CA LYS A 115 -24.69 1.84 -4.81
C LYS A 115 -24.51 0.82 -3.69
N LYS A 116 -24.72 -0.48 -3.97
CA LYS A 116 -24.50 -1.55 -2.98
C LYS A 116 -23.07 -1.55 -2.44
N LEU A 117 -22.07 -1.50 -3.34
CA LEU A 117 -20.66 -1.40 -2.97
C LEU A 117 -20.37 -0.12 -2.16
N SER A 118 -20.94 1.02 -2.55
CA SER A 118 -20.75 2.29 -1.84
C SER A 118 -21.32 2.29 -0.42
N VAL A 119 -22.44 1.59 -0.20
CA VAL A 119 -23.04 1.42 1.13
C VAL A 119 -22.21 0.44 1.96
N PHE A 120 -21.85 -0.69 1.37
CA PHE A 120 -20.99 -1.70 1.98
C PHE A 120 -19.65 -1.10 2.46
N ASN A 121 -18.98 -0.32 1.61
CA ASN A 121 -17.71 0.34 1.90
C ASN A 121 -17.76 1.33 3.09
N LYS A 122 -18.97 1.79 3.47
CA LYS A 122 -19.18 2.69 4.61
C LYS A 122 -19.44 1.96 5.92
N ALA A 123 -19.45 0.63 5.93
CA ALA A 123 -19.61 -0.17 7.15
C ALA A 123 -18.58 0.21 8.24
N PHE A 124 -17.35 0.53 7.80
CA PHE A 124 -16.26 0.98 8.66
C PHE A 124 -15.62 2.24 8.06
N ASP A 125 -15.35 3.22 8.91
CA ASP A 125 -14.60 4.41 8.55
C ASP A 125 -13.12 4.17 8.89
N TRP A 126 -12.40 3.60 7.91
CA TRP A 126 -10.98 3.28 8.04
C TRP A 126 -10.09 4.52 8.09
N HIS A 127 -10.56 5.64 7.55
CA HIS A 127 -9.83 6.91 7.55
C HIS A 127 -9.79 7.51 8.96
N ASN A 128 -10.94 7.50 9.63
CA ASN A 128 -11.12 8.09 10.94
C ASN A 128 -11.63 7.08 11.98
N ILE A 129 -10.77 6.13 12.34
CA ILE A 129 -11.04 5.19 13.44
C ILE A 129 -10.99 5.95 14.77
N SER A 130 -12.15 6.45 15.19
CA SER A 130 -12.32 7.25 16.41
C SER A 130 -13.61 6.89 17.16
N GLY A 131 -13.60 7.04 18.48
CA GLY A 131 -14.77 6.82 19.33
C GLY A 131 -15.87 7.89 19.17
N SER A 132 -15.55 9.01 18.52
CA SER A 132 -16.47 10.13 18.26
C SER A 132 -17.13 10.09 16.88
N GLY A 133 -16.83 9.08 16.05
CA GLY A 133 -17.40 8.94 14.70
C GLY A 133 -18.92 8.72 14.67
N THR A 134 -19.52 8.71 13.49
CA THR A 134 -20.98 8.44 13.34
C THR A 134 -21.29 6.95 13.20
N SER A 135 -20.38 6.15 12.62
CA SER A 135 -20.53 4.70 12.50
C SER A 135 -20.31 4.01 13.85
N TYR A 136 -21.32 3.29 14.32
CA TYR A 136 -21.24 2.52 15.57
C TYR A 136 -20.18 1.41 15.49
N ASN A 137 -20.02 0.77 14.31
CA ASN A 137 -18.98 -0.22 14.06
C ASN A 137 -17.58 0.36 14.22
N THR A 138 -17.35 1.57 13.66
CA THR A 138 -16.08 2.28 13.81
C THR A 138 -15.76 2.60 15.28
N LYS A 139 -16.77 2.96 16.09
CA LYS A 139 -16.56 3.25 17.52
C LYS A 139 -16.05 2.04 18.28
N ILE A 140 -16.73 0.89 18.14
CA ILE A 140 -16.31 -0.34 18.82
C ILE A 140 -14.92 -0.75 18.34
N LEU A 141 -14.67 -0.68 17.03
CA LEU A 141 -13.37 -0.98 16.45
C LEU A 141 -12.27 -0.06 17.03
N ALA A 142 -12.56 1.24 17.20
CA ALA A 142 -11.62 2.20 17.75
C ALA A 142 -11.24 1.88 19.21
N ASP A 143 -12.16 1.34 20.00
CA ASP A 143 -11.88 0.88 21.36
C ASP A 143 -10.94 -0.33 21.35
N LEU A 144 -11.20 -1.33 20.49
CA LEU A 144 -10.32 -2.50 20.37
C LEU A 144 -8.90 -2.16 19.87
N VAL A 145 -8.83 -1.24 18.89
CA VAL A 145 -7.54 -0.74 18.39
C VAL A 145 -6.78 -0.02 19.51
N ARG A 146 -7.46 0.75 20.36
CA ARG A 146 -6.86 1.44 21.51
C ARG A 146 -6.34 0.44 22.54
N ASP A 147 -7.11 -0.60 22.85
CA ASP A 147 -6.70 -1.65 23.78
C ASP A 147 -5.41 -2.34 23.33
N ILE A 148 -5.29 -2.69 22.05
CA ILE A 148 -4.08 -3.31 21.51
C ILE A 148 -2.90 -2.33 21.48
N LYS A 149 -3.13 -1.09 21.04
CA LYS A 149 -2.06 -0.08 20.97
C LYS A 149 -1.57 0.38 22.34
N GLY A 150 -2.42 0.33 23.37
CA GLY A 150 -2.06 0.63 24.74
C GLY A 150 -1.34 -0.52 25.47
N GLY A 151 -1.32 -1.72 24.87
CA GLY A 151 -0.63 -2.89 25.42
C GLY A 151 0.88 -2.85 25.26
N SER A 152 1.57 -3.81 25.88
CA SER A 152 3.04 -3.94 25.81
C SER A 152 3.57 -4.58 24.52
N ASP A 153 2.70 -5.17 23.69
CA ASP A 153 3.08 -5.80 22.42
C ASP A 153 3.12 -4.78 21.28
N LEU A 154 4.29 -4.17 21.11
CA LEU A 154 4.55 -3.19 20.07
C LEU A 154 4.48 -3.77 18.65
N VAL A 155 4.70 -5.08 18.47
CA VAL A 155 4.63 -5.73 17.15
C VAL A 155 3.18 -5.80 16.70
N ALA A 156 2.29 -6.30 17.57
CA ALA A 156 0.86 -6.35 17.28
C ALA A 156 0.28 -4.93 17.03
N ALA A 157 0.68 -3.95 17.85
CA ALA A 157 0.28 -2.55 17.66
C ALA A 157 0.75 -1.96 16.30
N GLY A 158 1.97 -2.32 15.87
CA GLY A 158 2.50 -1.95 14.56
C GLY A 158 1.73 -2.58 13.41
N MET A 159 1.45 -3.88 13.48
CA MET A 159 0.70 -4.61 12.46
C MET A 159 -0.73 -4.10 12.30
N VAL A 160 -1.42 -3.82 13.43
CA VAL A 160 -2.76 -3.20 13.41
C VAL A 160 -2.71 -1.83 12.72
N SER A 161 -1.71 -1.00 13.04
CA SER A 161 -1.56 0.32 12.42
C SER A 161 -1.33 0.21 10.91
N GLU A 162 -0.49 -0.71 10.49
CA GLU A 162 -0.19 -0.93 9.07
C GLU A 162 -1.42 -1.43 8.29
N ALA A 163 -2.18 -2.38 8.87
CA ALA A 163 -3.40 -2.88 8.28
C ALA A 163 -4.46 -1.76 8.14
N ILE A 164 -4.66 -0.93 9.16
CA ILE A 164 -5.55 0.24 9.09
C ILE A 164 -5.12 1.21 7.98
N VAL A 165 -3.83 1.51 7.86
CA VAL A 165 -3.31 2.39 6.79
C VAL A 165 -3.55 1.81 5.41
N ARG A 166 -3.40 0.48 5.24
CA ARG A 166 -3.73 -0.20 3.98
C ARG A 166 -5.23 -0.12 3.67
N LEU A 167 -6.08 -0.34 4.66
CA LEU A 167 -7.53 -0.25 4.52
C LEU A 167 -7.96 1.16 4.12
N ASP A 168 -7.50 2.19 4.82
CA ASP A 168 -7.78 3.60 4.50
C ASP A 168 -7.38 3.96 3.05
N ARG A 169 -6.14 3.70 2.66
CA ARG A 169 -5.66 4.02 1.31
C ARG A 169 -6.43 3.29 0.23
N GLY A 170 -6.64 1.98 0.41
CA GLY A 170 -7.37 1.18 -0.57
C GLY A 170 -8.83 1.61 -0.67
N MET A 171 -9.49 1.90 0.46
CA MET A 171 -10.87 2.36 0.49
C MET A 171 -11.06 3.71 -0.19
N ASN A 172 -10.13 4.65 0.01
CA ASN A 172 -10.16 5.94 -0.69
C ASN A 172 -10.07 5.78 -2.20
N ARG A 173 -9.18 4.89 -2.68
CA ARG A 173 -9.04 4.61 -4.12
C ARG A 173 -10.26 3.88 -4.69
N ILE A 174 -10.79 2.88 -3.97
CA ILE A 174 -12.03 2.18 -4.33
C ILE A 174 -13.17 3.18 -4.52
N ASN A 175 -13.41 4.06 -3.55
CA ASN A 175 -14.50 5.04 -3.62
C ASN A 175 -14.30 6.04 -4.78
N TRP A 176 -13.05 6.41 -5.08
CA TRP A 176 -12.74 7.23 -6.25
C TRP A 176 -13.07 6.49 -7.56
N LEU A 177 -12.72 5.19 -7.69
CA LEU A 177 -13.01 4.36 -8.86
C LEU A 177 -14.52 4.17 -9.05
N LEU A 178 -15.27 3.91 -7.97
CA LEU A 178 -16.73 3.81 -7.99
C LEU A 178 -17.40 5.12 -8.44
N LYS A 179 -16.84 6.27 -8.04
CA LYS A 179 -17.30 7.58 -8.53
C LYS A 179 -17.05 7.74 -10.03
N ASN A 180 -15.88 7.34 -10.53
CA ASN A 180 -15.58 7.37 -11.97
C ASN A 180 -16.53 6.47 -12.77
N LEU A 181 -16.79 5.24 -12.29
CA LEU A 181 -17.78 4.34 -12.90
C LEU A 181 -19.18 4.95 -12.92
N THR A 182 -19.57 5.63 -11.84
CA THR A 182 -20.87 6.33 -11.78
C THR A 182 -20.98 7.40 -12.85
N GLU A 183 -19.94 8.21 -13.01
CA GLU A 183 -19.91 9.25 -14.04
C GLU A 183 -19.93 8.64 -15.45
N TYR A 184 -19.16 7.58 -15.70
CA TYR A 184 -19.24 6.83 -16.95
C TYR A 184 -20.65 6.32 -17.25
N HIS A 185 -21.34 5.70 -16.28
CA HIS A 185 -22.69 5.18 -16.49
C HIS A 185 -23.71 6.27 -16.83
N LYS A 186 -23.55 7.49 -16.29
CA LYS A 186 -24.37 8.64 -16.69
C LYS A 186 -24.12 9.01 -18.16
N GLU A 187 -22.85 9.14 -18.56
CA GLU A 187 -22.51 9.47 -19.95
C GLU A 187 -22.91 8.35 -20.93
N ASN A 188 -22.79 7.09 -20.53
CA ASN A 188 -23.22 5.92 -21.30
C ASN A 188 -24.75 5.86 -21.46
N TYR A 189 -25.50 6.25 -20.43
CA TYR A 189 -26.95 6.43 -20.54
C TYR A 189 -27.31 7.54 -21.56
N LYS A 190 -26.59 8.66 -21.54
CA LYS A 190 -26.74 9.71 -22.55
C LYS A 190 -26.35 9.25 -23.96
N ALA A 191 -25.33 8.40 -24.09
CA ALA A 191 -24.97 7.75 -25.35
C ALA A 191 -26.10 6.87 -25.90
N LEU A 192 -26.77 6.11 -25.04
CA LEU A 192 -27.93 5.30 -25.41
C LEU A 192 -29.08 6.16 -25.97
N ILE A 193 -29.39 7.30 -25.35
CA ILE A 193 -30.39 8.25 -25.86
C ILE A 193 -30.01 8.74 -27.25
N ARG A 194 -28.75 9.12 -27.46
CA ARG A 194 -28.24 9.60 -28.75
C ARG A 194 -28.26 8.56 -29.86
N ARG A 195 -28.05 7.29 -29.50
CA ARG A 195 -28.00 6.18 -30.47
C ARG A 195 -29.39 5.67 -30.85
N GLU A 196 -30.31 5.62 -29.89
CA GLU A 196 -31.61 4.95 -30.08
C GLU A 196 -32.76 5.95 -30.20
N LEU A 197 -32.88 6.90 -29.26
CA LEU A 197 -34.06 7.76 -29.15
C LEU A 197 -34.01 8.96 -30.11
N ILE A 198 -32.88 9.67 -30.19
CA ILE A 198 -32.77 10.85 -31.07
C ILE A 198 -33.02 10.47 -32.54
N PRO A 199 -32.37 9.44 -33.11
CA PRO A 199 -32.59 9.07 -34.51
C PRO A 199 -34.03 8.64 -34.79
N PHE A 200 -34.68 7.97 -33.82
CA PHE A 200 -36.10 7.63 -33.93
C PHE A 200 -36.99 8.88 -34.01
N LEU A 201 -36.75 9.87 -33.14
CA LEU A 201 -37.52 11.11 -33.12
C LEU A 201 -37.28 11.95 -34.38
N GLU A 202 -36.04 12.02 -34.88
CA GLU A 202 -35.67 12.67 -36.15
C GLU A 202 -36.41 12.03 -37.32
N ASN A 203 -36.32 10.71 -37.47
CA ASN A 203 -36.95 9.98 -38.57
C ASN A 203 -38.48 10.03 -38.52
N SER A 204 -39.05 10.29 -37.34
CA SER A 204 -40.50 10.44 -37.14
C SER A 204 -40.99 11.89 -37.27
N GLY A 205 -40.10 12.85 -37.53
CA GLY A 205 -40.43 14.29 -37.61
C GLY A 205 -40.86 14.92 -36.28
N LEU A 206 -40.65 14.24 -35.15
CA LEU A 206 -41.13 14.65 -33.82
C LEU A 206 -40.27 15.74 -33.15
N LEU A 207 -39.17 16.12 -33.77
CA LEU A 207 -38.29 17.20 -33.29
C LEU A 207 -38.56 18.54 -33.98
N GLU A 208 -39.28 18.54 -35.10
CA GLU A 208 -39.53 19.75 -35.89
C GLU A 208 -40.57 20.64 -35.20
N GLY A 209 -40.30 21.94 -35.13
CA GLY A 209 -41.24 22.94 -34.59
C GLY A 209 -41.33 23.02 -33.07
N HIS A 210 -40.60 22.18 -32.34
CA HIS A 210 -40.57 22.18 -30.87
C HIS A 210 -39.39 22.97 -30.31
N SER A 211 -39.64 23.69 -29.20
CA SER A 211 -38.57 24.37 -28.45
C SER A 211 -37.81 23.39 -27.55
N ALA A 212 -36.59 23.75 -27.15
CA ALA A 212 -35.79 22.91 -26.25
C ALA A 212 -36.48 22.62 -24.90
N GLU A 213 -37.40 23.48 -24.46
CA GLU A 213 -38.17 23.30 -23.21
C GLU A 213 -39.26 22.22 -23.35
N GLU A 214 -39.75 21.97 -24.56
CA GLU A 214 -40.81 20.99 -24.86
C GLU A 214 -40.26 19.59 -25.15
N LEU A 215 -39.00 19.50 -25.59
CA LEU A 215 -38.36 18.25 -25.98
C LEU A 215 -38.29 17.19 -24.86
N PRO A 216 -38.05 17.50 -23.57
CA PRO A 216 -38.01 16.48 -22.52
C PRO A 216 -39.30 15.65 -22.40
N ASP A 217 -40.47 16.27 -22.61
CA ASP A 217 -41.76 15.55 -22.57
C ASP A 217 -41.93 14.65 -23.79
N ILE A 218 -41.49 15.10 -24.96
CA ILE A 218 -41.48 14.28 -26.19
C ILE A 218 -40.55 13.07 -26.04
N PHE A 219 -39.37 13.29 -25.46
CA PHE A 219 -38.43 12.22 -25.13
C PHE A 219 -39.06 11.23 -24.17
N LYS A 220 -39.72 11.69 -23.11
CA LYS A 220 -40.41 10.84 -22.12
C LYS A 220 -41.51 9.98 -22.75
N GLN A 221 -42.34 10.56 -23.61
CA GLN A 221 -43.44 9.83 -24.28
C GLN A 221 -42.94 8.72 -25.21
N ASN A 222 -41.76 8.88 -25.79
CA ASN A 222 -41.20 7.94 -26.76
C ASN A 222 -40.06 7.07 -26.21
N PHE A 223 -39.58 7.34 -24.99
CA PHE A 223 -38.46 6.63 -24.38
C PHE A 223 -38.68 5.11 -24.35
N ARG A 224 -39.83 4.66 -23.84
CA ARG A 224 -40.14 3.22 -23.72
C ARG A 224 -40.32 2.52 -25.07
N LYS A 225 -40.55 3.26 -26.15
CA LYS A 225 -40.65 2.70 -27.51
C LYS A 225 -39.28 2.31 -28.06
N CYS A 226 -38.24 3.07 -27.70
CA CYS A 226 -36.88 2.89 -28.22
C CYS A 226 -35.97 2.17 -27.22
N ILE A 227 -36.09 2.49 -25.93
CA ILE A 227 -35.21 2.01 -24.87
C ILE A 227 -36.03 1.17 -23.88
N LYS A 228 -35.82 -0.15 -23.94
CA LYS A 228 -36.41 -1.13 -23.02
C LYS A 228 -35.53 -1.31 -21.79
N ASP A 229 -36.15 -1.68 -20.67
CA ASP A 229 -35.47 -2.10 -19.43
C ASP A 229 -34.53 -1.08 -18.77
N GLN A 230 -34.57 0.19 -19.20
CA GLN A 230 -33.91 1.31 -18.51
C GLN A 230 -34.95 2.23 -17.86
N PRO A 231 -34.68 2.77 -16.67
CA PRO A 231 -35.52 3.83 -16.09
C PRO A 231 -35.31 5.15 -16.85
N PHE A 232 -36.32 6.03 -16.79
CA PHE A 232 -36.23 7.36 -17.37
C PHE A 232 -35.62 8.34 -16.35
N TYR A 233 -34.40 8.81 -16.60
CA TYR A 233 -33.74 9.83 -15.78
C TYR A 233 -33.94 11.22 -16.37
N THR A 234 -34.86 12.00 -15.80
CA THR A 234 -35.20 13.36 -16.27
C THR A 234 -33.98 14.28 -16.34
N GLU A 235 -33.11 14.26 -15.33
CA GLU A 235 -31.91 15.11 -15.29
C GLU A 235 -30.97 14.83 -16.48
N LEU A 236 -30.67 13.54 -16.75
CA LEU A 236 -29.80 13.16 -17.85
C LEU A 236 -30.44 13.42 -19.22
N VAL A 237 -31.76 13.30 -19.33
CA VAL A 237 -32.47 13.66 -20.57
C VAL A 237 -32.39 15.17 -20.81
N ASN A 238 -32.59 15.98 -19.77
CA ASN A 238 -32.43 17.43 -19.87
C ASN A 238 -31.01 17.84 -20.25
N GLU A 239 -29.98 17.15 -19.74
CA GLU A 239 -28.60 17.33 -20.18
C GLU A 239 -28.45 17.07 -21.69
N VAL A 240 -28.97 15.95 -22.20
CA VAL A 240 -28.91 15.63 -23.65
C VAL A 240 -29.62 16.71 -24.48
N VAL A 241 -30.79 17.16 -24.02
CA VAL A 241 -31.56 18.22 -24.69
C VAL A 241 -30.77 19.52 -24.73
N ASN A 242 -30.18 19.93 -23.61
CA ASN A 242 -29.35 21.13 -23.53
C ASN A 242 -28.10 21.03 -24.42
N GLU A 243 -27.44 19.88 -24.41
CA GLU A 243 -26.25 19.58 -25.21
C GLU A 243 -26.56 19.56 -26.72
N SER A 244 -27.80 19.31 -27.13
CA SER A 244 -28.14 19.05 -28.55
C SER A 244 -29.07 20.08 -29.20
N PHE A 245 -29.90 20.79 -28.42
CA PHE A 245 -30.97 21.66 -28.95
C PHE A 245 -31.05 23.05 -28.31
N SER A 246 -30.28 23.33 -27.24
CA SER A 246 -30.31 24.67 -26.63
C SER A 246 -29.53 25.70 -27.44
N SER A 247 -29.80 26.98 -27.18
CA SER A 247 -29.04 28.10 -27.77
C SER A 247 -27.57 28.14 -27.34
N ASN A 248 -27.20 27.45 -26.25
CA ASN A 248 -25.83 27.36 -25.72
C ASN A 248 -25.23 25.95 -25.92
N ALA A 249 -25.77 25.17 -26.87
CA ALA A 249 -25.37 23.78 -27.11
C ALA A 249 -23.86 23.63 -27.33
N ASP A 250 -23.23 24.48 -28.15
CA ASP A 250 -21.79 24.40 -28.45
C ASP A 250 -20.90 24.44 -27.19
N ASN A 251 -21.29 25.26 -26.20
CA ASN A 251 -20.57 25.35 -24.93
C ASN A 251 -20.75 24.08 -24.09
N TYR A 252 -21.98 23.57 -23.99
CA TYR A 252 -22.25 22.31 -23.29
C TYR A 252 -21.53 21.12 -23.95
N GLN A 253 -21.51 21.07 -25.28
CA GLN A 253 -20.79 20.07 -26.06
C GLN A 253 -19.30 20.12 -25.79
N PHE A 254 -18.69 21.31 -25.81
CA PHE A 254 -17.27 21.47 -25.46
C PHE A 254 -16.98 20.99 -24.04
N GLN A 255 -17.78 21.40 -23.06
CA GLN A 255 -17.59 21.02 -21.65
C GLN A 255 -17.68 19.52 -21.43
N VAL A 256 -18.67 18.84 -22.04
CA VAL A 256 -18.84 17.39 -21.86
C VAL A 256 -17.74 16.61 -22.58
N LEU A 257 -17.30 17.04 -23.77
CA LEU A 257 -16.19 16.41 -24.47
C LEU A 257 -14.88 16.57 -23.68
N GLU A 258 -14.60 17.75 -23.14
CA GLU A 258 -13.42 17.97 -22.29
C GLU A 258 -13.49 17.14 -21.00
N LYS A 259 -14.65 17.06 -20.36
CA LYS A 259 -14.86 16.19 -19.19
C LYS A 259 -14.54 14.73 -19.53
N ILE A 260 -15.11 14.17 -20.60
CA ILE A 260 -14.87 12.77 -20.97
C ILE A 260 -13.42 12.57 -21.38
N ARG A 261 -12.85 13.45 -22.22
CA ARG A 261 -11.43 13.40 -22.61
C ARG A 261 -10.53 13.44 -21.39
N SER A 262 -10.84 14.26 -20.40
CA SER A 262 -10.09 14.27 -19.15
C SER A 262 -10.20 12.94 -18.45
N ASN A 263 -11.35 12.29 -18.33
CA ASN A 263 -11.47 10.98 -17.67
C ASN A 263 -10.80 9.83 -18.46
N VAL A 264 -10.79 9.89 -19.79
CA VAL A 264 -10.04 8.94 -20.64
C VAL A 264 -8.53 9.19 -20.53
N LYS A 265 -8.11 10.47 -20.45
CA LYS A 265 -6.69 10.86 -20.30
C LYS A 265 -6.20 10.81 -18.85
N LEU A 266 -7.07 10.87 -17.85
CA LEU A 266 -6.69 11.03 -16.44
C LEU A 266 -5.89 9.83 -15.93
N GLU A 267 -5.92 8.69 -16.63
CA GLU A 267 -4.97 7.58 -16.40
C GLU A 267 -4.19 7.11 -17.62
N GLY A 268 -4.60 7.45 -18.85
CA GLY A 268 -3.72 7.32 -20.04
C GLY A 268 -2.61 8.39 -20.13
N SER A 269 -2.71 9.45 -19.32
CA SER A 269 -1.74 10.55 -19.20
C SER A 269 -1.34 10.85 -17.76
N LYS A 270 -1.50 9.90 -16.84
CA LYS A 270 -0.23 9.45 -16.27
C LYS A 270 0.47 8.85 -17.49
N LYS A 271 1.56 9.49 -17.95
CA LYS A 271 2.69 8.63 -18.28
C LYS A 271 2.63 7.59 -17.17
N ILE A 272 2.45 6.30 -17.48
CA ILE A 272 3.26 5.32 -16.76
C ILE A 272 4.61 6.00 -16.87
N GLN A 273 5.01 6.72 -15.80
CA GLN A 273 6.37 7.22 -15.73
C GLN A 273 7.07 5.92 -16.01
N ALA A 274 7.71 5.80 -17.19
CA ALA A 274 8.50 4.64 -17.53
C ALA A 274 9.23 4.40 -16.22
N VAL A 275 8.80 3.35 -15.49
CA VAL A 275 9.09 3.32 -14.06
C VAL A 275 10.58 3.41 -14.05
N ASP A 276 11.13 4.43 -13.40
CA ASP A 276 12.57 4.64 -13.47
C ASP A 276 13.13 3.49 -12.64
N LEU A 277 13.25 2.30 -13.24
CA LEU A 277 13.61 1.05 -12.61
C LEU A 277 15.01 1.23 -12.04
N ARG A 278 15.87 1.86 -12.85
CA ARG A 278 17.15 2.42 -12.45
C ARG A 278 17.00 3.37 -11.26
N GLY A 279 16.11 4.35 -11.30
CA GLY A 279 15.81 5.26 -10.19
C GLY A 279 15.40 4.56 -8.90
N LEU A 280 14.50 3.57 -8.96
CA LEU A 280 14.05 2.76 -7.83
C LEU A 280 15.21 2.04 -7.17
N ILE A 281 16.06 1.39 -7.97
CA ILE A 281 17.18 0.62 -7.43
C ILE A 281 18.35 1.52 -6.98
N VAL A 282 18.53 2.69 -7.62
CA VAL A 282 19.47 3.72 -7.14
C VAL A 282 19.00 4.30 -5.81
N ASP A 283 17.71 4.56 -5.63
CA ASP A 283 17.14 5.03 -4.36
C ASP A 283 17.25 3.97 -3.25
N CYS A 284 17.13 2.68 -3.59
CA CYS A 284 17.44 1.58 -2.67
C CYS A 284 18.89 1.68 -2.15
N VAL A 285 19.86 1.92 -3.02
CA VAL A 285 21.27 2.06 -2.61
C VAL A 285 21.52 3.36 -1.85
N ARG A 286 20.81 4.44 -2.17
CA ARG A 286 20.90 5.70 -1.39
C ARG A 286 20.36 5.52 0.02
N MET A 287 19.32 4.72 0.21
CA MET A 287 18.84 4.32 1.53
C MET A 287 19.90 3.53 2.30
N LEU A 288 20.62 2.61 1.64
CA LEU A 288 21.77 1.94 2.26
C LEU A 288 22.85 2.94 2.67
N GLY A 289 23.14 3.94 1.83
CA GLY A 289 24.08 5.02 2.17
C GLY A 289 23.70 5.76 3.46
N SER A 290 22.40 5.97 3.70
CA SER A 290 21.89 6.66 4.89
C SER A 290 22.09 5.90 6.21
N ILE A 291 22.50 4.63 6.16
CA ILE A 291 22.81 3.78 7.33
C ILE A 291 24.19 4.11 7.93
N SER A 292 25.07 4.78 7.19
CA SER A 292 26.46 5.04 7.62
C SER A 292 26.59 5.69 9.01
N PRO A 293 25.84 6.76 9.35
CA PRO A 293 25.97 7.41 10.65
C PRO A 293 25.63 6.48 11.83
N GLN A 294 24.66 5.58 11.64
CA GLN A 294 24.26 4.61 12.66
C GLN A 294 25.32 3.51 12.84
N LEU A 295 25.97 3.08 11.75
CA LEU A 295 27.10 2.15 11.83
C LEU A 295 28.29 2.79 12.54
N GLU A 296 28.60 4.06 12.27
CA GLU A 296 29.66 4.80 12.97
C GLU A 296 29.38 4.93 14.47
N ALA A 297 28.13 5.20 14.84
CA ALA A 297 27.71 5.21 16.24
C ALA A 297 27.86 3.83 16.89
N LEU A 298 27.50 2.75 16.20
CA LEU A 298 27.68 1.38 16.68
C LEU A 298 29.15 1.01 16.87
N ILE A 299 30.01 1.33 15.90
CA ILE A 299 31.46 1.12 15.99
C ILE A 299 32.01 1.79 17.24
N LYS A 300 31.67 3.06 17.48
CA LYS A 300 32.11 3.79 18.66
C LYS A 300 31.62 3.15 19.95
N LYS A 301 30.34 2.74 20.01
CA LYS A 301 29.78 2.06 21.19
C LYS A 301 30.43 0.71 21.45
N MET A 302 30.74 -0.07 20.41
CA MET A 302 31.44 -1.35 20.52
C MET A 302 32.85 -1.15 21.11
N GLU A 303 33.61 -0.20 20.57
CA GLU A 303 34.95 0.13 21.05
C GLU A 303 34.93 0.65 22.50
N ASP A 304 34.00 1.56 22.81
CA ASP A 304 33.82 2.11 24.17
C ASP A 304 33.44 1.02 25.19
N ASN A 305 32.45 0.19 24.88
CA ASN A 305 31.98 -0.88 25.78
C ASN A 305 33.09 -1.89 26.05
N ARG A 306 33.84 -2.27 25.02
CA ARG A 306 34.97 -3.17 25.19
C ARG A 306 36.06 -2.56 26.06
N LEU A 307 36.42 -1.30 25.82
CA LEU A 307 37.44 -0.61 26.61
C LEU A 307 37.03 -0.50 28.09
N LEU A 308 35.74 -0.24 28.36
CA LEU A 308 35.18 -0.22 29.71
C LEU A 308 35.32 -1.58 30.41
N ILE A 309 34.93 -2.68 29.74
CA ILE A 309 35.04 -4.02 30.29
C ILE A 309 36.51 -4.42 30.49
N GLU A 310 37.40 -4.15 29.54
CA GLU A 310 38.82 -4.45 29.68
C GLU A 310 39.46 -3.67 30.84
N ASN A 311 39.19 -2.37 30.96
CA ASN A 311 39.78 -1.54 32.01
C ASN A 311 39.26 -1.89 33.41
N SER A 312 38.01 -2.38 33.51
CA SER A 312 37.45 -2.89 34.78
C SER A 312 38.08 -4.23 35.22
N ARG A 313 38.65 -5.00 34.28
CA ARG A 313 39.26 -6.32 34.55
C ARG A 313 40.78 -6.29 34.79
N THR A 314 41.44 -5.17 34.50
CA THR A 314 42.91 -5.05 34.56
C THR A 314 43.37 -4.09 35.65
N GLY A 315 44.16 -4.59 36.61
CA GLY A 315 44.89 -3.75 37.56
C GLY A 315 46.07 -3.00 36.92
N PHE A 316 46.74 -2.14 37.71
CA PHE A 316 47.90 -1.34 37.27
C PHE A 316 49.01 -2.17 36.60
N TRP A 317 49.24 -3.40 37.07
CA TRP A 317 50.22 -4.36 36.54
C TRP A 317 49.88 -4.93 35.15
N ASP A 318 48.60 -5.05 34.82
CA ASP A 318 48.15 -5.52 33.50
C ASP A 318 48.29 -4.43 32.43
N LYS A 319 48.14 -3.16 32.82
CA LYS A 319 48.41 -2.01 31.96
C LYS A 319 49.90 -1.90 31.62
N PHE A 320 50.78 -2.16 32.59
CA PHE A 320 52.23 -2.25 32.37
C PHE A 320 52.61 -3.41 31.43
N ARG A 321 51.98 -4.59 31.60
CA ARG A 321 52.19 -5.76 30.74
C ARG A 321 51.71 -5.53 29.29
N LYS A 322 50.57 -4.84 29.11
CA LYS A 322 50.08 -4.41 27.78
C LYS A 322 51.03 -3.40 27.12
N PHE A 323 51.59 -2.46 27.88
CA PHE A 323 52.59 -1.51 27.38
C PHE A 323 53.87 -2.22 26.89
N MET A 324 54.36 -3.20 27.66
CA MET A 324 55.49 -4.05 27.26
C MET A 324 55.19 -4.88 26.00
N LYS A 325 54.00 -5.48 25.88
CA LYS A 325 53.60 -6.21 24.65
C LYS A 325 53.58 -5.32 23.40
N LYS A 326 53.19 -4.05 23.56
CA LYS A 326 53.18 -3.04 22.49
C LYS A 326 54.60 -2.66 22.03
N LEU A 327 55.57 -2.65 22.95
CA LEU A 327 57.00 -2.42 22.68
C LEU A 327 57.68 -3.61 21.98
N PHE A 328 57.18 -4.84 22.18
CA PHE A 328 57.76 -6.07 21.60
C PHE A 328 56.99 -6.62 20.38
N ASN A 329 56.04 -5.86 19.80
CA ASN A 329 55.26 -6.22 18.60
C ASN A 329 54.61 -7.63 18.65
N ILE A 330 54.14 -8.04 19.84
CA ILE A 330 53.48 -9.33 20.04
C ILE A 330 52.03 -9.21 19.57
N LYS A 331 51.62 -9.99 18.56
CA LYS A 331 50.25 -10.02 18.05
C LYS A 331 49.27 -10.36 19.18
N ASP A 332 48.28 -9.50 19.38
CA ASP A 332 47.20 -9.76 20.35
C ASP A 332 46.43 -11.03 19.96
N LYS A 333 45.99 -11.79 20.98
CA LYS A 333 45.20 -13.01 20.76
C LYS A 333 43.86 -12.66 20.09
N PRO A 334 43.34 -13.52 19.19
CA PRO A 334 42.00 -13.37 18.66
C PRO A 334 41.00 -13.28 19.82
N VAL A 335 40.11 -12.29 19.78
CA VAL A 335 39.06 -12.11 20.79
C VAL A 335 37.78 -12.71 20.21
N GLU A 336 37.58 -13.98 20.53
CA GLU A 336 36.36 -14.70 20.20
C GLU A 336 35.31 -14.43 21.27
N ILE A 337 34.13 -13.98 20.84
CA ILE A 337 32.98 -13.70 21.71
C ILE A 337 31.87 -14.67 21.35
N GLU A 338 31.42 -15.46 22.33
CA GLU A 338 30.22 -16.27 22.21
C GLU A 338 29.00 -15.36 22.39
N ILE A 339 28.18 -15.23 21.35
CA ILE A 339 26.95 -14.46 21.36
C ILE A 339 25.74 -15.39 21.33
N GLU A 340 24.66 -14.95 21.96
CA GLU A 340 23.36 -15.59 21.88
C GLU A 340 22.52 -14.85 20.84
N ILE A 341 22.14 -15.56 19.78
CA ILE A 341 21.22 -15.07 18.75
C ILE A 341 19.86 -15.70 19.02
N VAL A 342 18.87 -14.86 19.25
CA VAL A 342 17.48 -15.30 19.43
C VAL A 342 16.83 -15.40 18.06
N ASP A 343 16.33 -16.59 17.72
CA ASP A 343 15.55 -16.80 16.51
C ASP A 343 14.21 -16.06 16.64
N PRO A 344 13.87 -15.16 15.71
CA PRO A 344 12.66 -14.34 15.80
C PRO A 344 11.36 -15.12 15.59
N VAL A 345 11.41 -16.32 15.01
CA VAL A 345 10.24 -17.16 14.69
C VAL A 345 10.03 -18.25 15.74
N THR A 346 11.11 -18.91 16.15
CA THR A 346 11.03 -20.05 17.08
C THR A 346 11.32 -19.69 18.53
N HIS A 347 11.79 -18.46 18.78
CA HIS A 347 12.34 -18.03 20.07
C HIS A 347 13.49 -18.90 20.61
N GLY A 348 14.06 -19.78 19.76
CA GLY A 348 15.21 -20.59 20.10
C GLY A 348 16.47 -19.73 20.26
N VAL A 349 17.34 -20.09 21.21
CA VAL A 349 18.63 -19.42 21.41
C VAL A 349 19.70 -20.23 20.70
N LYS A 350 20.28 -19.67 19.64
CA LYS A 350 21.46 -20.22 18.98
C LYS A 350 22.70 -19.52 19.50
N ARG A 351 23.75 -20.28 19.80
CA ARG A 351 25.06 -19.72 20.16
C ARG A 351 25.95 -19.66 18.93
N GLU A 352 26.62 -18.53 18.75
CA GLU A 352 27.58 -18.31 17.66
C GLU A 352 28.85 -17.66 18.20
N THR A 353 30.01 -18.10 17.70
CA THR A 353 31.30 -17.48 18.04
C THR A 353 31.64 -16.41 17.01
N VAL A 354 31.89 -15.19 17.48
CA VAL A 354 32.26 -14.05 16.63
C VAL A 354 33.69 -13.63 16.92
N ASP A 355 34.55 -13.59 15.89
CA ASP A 355 35.81 -12.85 15.94
C ASP A 355 35.50 -11.35 16.02
N TYR A 356 35.65 -10.78 17.22
CA TYR A 356 35.28 -9.40 17.48
C TYR A 356 36.03 -8.42 16.58
N PHE A 357 37.34 -8.61 16.40
CA PHE A 357 38.14 -7.68 15.62
C PHE A 357 37.86 -7.81 14.13
N GLY A 358 37.72 -9.04 13.63
CA GLY A 358 37.28 -9.29 12.25
C GLY A 358 35.93 -8.65 11.96
N PHE A 359 34.96 -8.83 12.86
CA PHE A 359 33.62 -8.26 12.72
C PHE A 359 33.62 -6.73 12.82
N LEU A 360 34.35 -6.14 13.78
CA LEU A 360 34.47 -4.68 13.89
C LEU A 360 35.05 -4.05 12.62
N GLU A 361 36.07 -4.66 12.03
CA GLU A 361 36.65 -4.20 10.77
C GLU A 361 35.68 -4.37 9.58
N GLU A 362 34.84 -5.43 9.58
CA GLU A 362 33.77 -5.58 8.60
C GLU A 362 32.76 -4.42 8.68
N ILE A 363 32.29 -4.09 9.89
CA ILE A 363 31.35 -2.98 10.11
C ILE A 363 31.99 -1.64 9.71
N LYS A 364 33.27 -1.43 10.03
CA LYS A 364 34.02 -0.23 9.59
C LYS A 364 34.12 -0.11 8.07
N LYS A 365 34.43 -1.20 7.37
CA LYS A 365 34.47 -1.22 5.90
C LYS A 365 33.09 -0.89 5.31
N ARG A 366 32.03 -1.45 5.89
CA ARG A 366 30.64 -1.21 5.46
C ARG A 366 30.21 0.24 5.70
N ALA A 367 30.52 0.81 6.87
CA ALA A 367 30.28 2.22 7.17
C ALA A 367 30.98 3.13 6.14
N ARG A 368 32.26 2.89 5.84
CA ARG A 368 32.99 3.66 4.82
C ARG A 368 32.37 3.55 3.43
N LEU A 369 31.95 2.35 3.03
CA LEU A 369 31.27 2.11 1.76
C LEU A 369 29.95 2.89 1.69
N TYR A 370 29.12 2.83 2.72
CA TYR A 370 27.82 3.52 2.76
C TYR A 370 27.97 5.03 2.83
N SER A 371 28.97 5.53 3.57
CA SER A 371 29.34 6.95 3.58
C SER A 371 29.71 7.43 2.18
N ALA A 372 30.52 6.65 1.44
CA ALA A 372 30.88 6.98 0.07
C ALA A 372 29.65 6.99 -0.86
N LEU A 373 28.69 6.09 -0.67
CA LEU A 373 27.46 6.03 -1.46
C LEU A 373 26.43 7.12 -1.11
N ALA A 374 26.48 7.69 0.09
CA ALA A 374 25.59 8.78 0.50
C ALA A 374 25.90 10.10 -0.24
N LEU A 375 27.16 10.28 -0.67
CA LEU A 375 27.63 11.51 -1.29
C LEU A 375 27.55 11.44 -2.81
N LYS A 376 26.63 12.20 -3.42
CA LYS A 376 26.42 12.26 -4.89
C LYS A 376 27.68 12.60 -5.70
N GLY A 377 28.64 13.29 -5.09
CA GLY A 377 29.90 13.69 -5.74
C GLY A 377 31.05 12.68 -5.58
N SER A 378 30.86 11.57 -4.87
CA SER A 378 31.96 10.65 -4.61
C SER A 378 32.32 9.82 -5.86
N PRO A 379 33.59 9.43 -6.06
CA PRO A 379 33.98 8.53 -7.15
C PRO A 379 33.24 7.18 -7.09
N ALA A 380 32.94 6.70 -5.88
CA ALA A 380 32.17 5.47 -5.67
C ALA A 380 30.73 5.62 -6.17
N TYR A 381 30.08 6.75 -5.86
CA TYR A 381 28.72 7.06 -6.33
C TYR A 381 28.70 7.23 -7.84
N GLN A 382 29.66 7.97 -8.42
CA GLN A 382 29.74 8.17 -9.87
C GLN A 382 29.92 6.86 -10.64
N LYS A 383 30.87 6.01 -10.21
CA LYS A 383 31.09 4.68 -10.80
C LYS A 383 29.86 3.79 -10.68
N PHE A 384 29.16 3.86 -9.55
CA PHE A 384 27.92 3.14 -9.32
C PHE A 384 26.78 3.62 -10.23
N THR A 385 26.59 4.94 -10.38
CA THR A 385 25.58 5.51 -11.30
C THR A 385 25.87 5.26 -12.77
N GLN A 386 27.07 4.80 -13.13
CA GLN A 386 27.45 4.40 -14.49
C GLN A 386 27.32 2.88 -14.72
N SER A 387 27.04 2.09 -13.68
CA SER A 387 26.91 0.62 -13.77
C SER A 387 25.58 0.21 -14.43
N SER A 388 25.49 -1.04 -14.90
CA SER A 388 24.23 -1.55 -15.45
C SER A 388 23.18 -1.74 -14.35
N GLU A 389 21.89 -1.76 -14.72
CA GLU A 389 20.79 -1.92 -13.79
C GLU A 389 20.88 -3.24 -13.00
N ASP A 390 21.20 -4.35 -13.68
CA ASP A 390 21.46 -5.66 -13.06
C ASP A 390 22.61 -5.63 -12.04
N GLN A 391 23.67 -4.87 -12.31
CA GLN A 391 24.80 -4.73 -11.39
C GLN A 391 24.39 -3.98 -10.13
N ILE A 392 23.57 -2.93 -10.30
CA ILE A 392 23.03 -2.15 -9.20
C ILE A 392 22.08 -3.01 -8.34
N TYR A 393 21.22 -3.80 -8.97
CA TYR A 393 20.32 -4.72 -8.28
C TYR A 393 21.06 -5.79 -7.48
N LYS A 394 22.07 -6.44 -8.07
CA LYS A 394 22.91 -7.43 -7.38
C LYS A 394 23.61 -6.80 -6.18
N PHE A 395 24.22 -5.64 -6.36
CA PHE A 395 24.86 -4.90 -5.28
C PHE A 395 23.89 -4.58 -4.14
N ALA A 396 22.69 -4.07 -4.45
CA ALA A 396 21.68 -3.75 -3.45
C ALA A 396 21.23 -5.00 -2.68
N THR A 397 20.99 -6.10 -3.38
CA THR A 397 20.57 -7.39 -2.82
C THR A 397 21.62 -7.92 -1.85
N GLU A 398 22.87 -8.06 -2.30
CA GLU A 398 23.98 -8.54 -1.48
C GLU A 398 24.19 -7.67 -0.23
N ASN A 399 24.09 -6.34 -0.37
CA ASN A 399 24.32 -5.43 0.75
C ASN A 399 23.16 -5.43 1.75
N ILE A 400 21.92 -5.61 1.32
CA ILE A 400 20.76 -5.80 2.20
C ILE A 400 20.96 -7.06 3.03
N ASP A 401 21.23 -8.19 2.37
CA ASP A 401 21.31 -9.51 3.02
C ASP A 401 22.47 -9.55 4.02
N GLN A 402 23.65 -9.04 3.62
CA GLN A 402 24.79 -8.96 4.51
C GLN A 402 24.57 -7.99 5.70
N SER A 403 23.83 -6.89 5.49
CA SER A 403 23.52 -5.96 6.58
C SER A 403 22.54 -6.57 7.58
N GLN A 404 21.57 -7.35 7.10
CA GLN A 404 20.66 -8.11 7.98
C GLN A 404 21.44 -9.13 8.81
N GLU A 405 22.41 -9.82 8.23
CA GLU A 405 23.26 -10.76 8.95
C GLU A 405 24.13 -10.07 10.01
N ALA A 406 24.73 -8.93 9.66
CA ALA A 406 25.48 -8.11 10.60
C ALA A 406 24.62 -7.63 11.78
N LEU A 407 23.34 -7.30 11.56
CA LEU A 407 22.43 -6.90 12.63
C LEU A 407 22.16 -8.01 13.65
N LYS A 408 22.10 -9.27 13.22
CA LYS A 408 21.95 -10.42 14.15
C LYS A 408 23.14 -10.50 15.10
N LYS A 409 24.36 -10.33 14.56
CA LYS A 409 25.59 -10.33 15.35
C LYS A 409 25.67 -9.12 16.29
N LEU A 410 25.21 -7.94 15.85
CA LEU A 410 25.14 -6.74 16.68
C LEU A 410 24.13 -6.88 17.83
N ASP A 411 22.96 -7.49 17.60
CA ASP A 411 21.98 -7.80 18.65
C ASP A 411 22.61 -8.74 19.70
N GLY A 412 23.30 -9.80 19.25
CA GLY A 412 24.01 -10.72 20.15
C GLY A 412 25.15 -10.05 20.93
N LEU A 413 25.90 -9.15 20.31
CA LEU A 413 26.96 -8.38 20.97
C LEU A 413 26.41 -7.37 21.98
N ASP A 414 25.28 -6.71 21.71
CA ASP A 414 24.60 -5.83 22.68
C ASP A 414 24.26 -6.60 23.97
N LEU A 415 23.71 -7.80 23.81
CA LEU A 415 23.39 -8.68 24.92
C LEU A 415 24.67 -9.13 25.66
N TYR A 416 25.70 -9.53 24.93
CA TYR A 416 26.99 -9.90 25.51
C TYR A 416 27.57 -8.77 26.36
N PHE A 417 27.66 -7.54 25.83
CA PHE A 417 28.25 -6.42 26.57
C PHE A 417 27.47 -6.09 27.85
N LYS A 418 26.14 -6.21 27.83
CA LYS A 418 25.30 -6.01 29.01
C LYS A 418 25.45 -7.11 30.07
N LYS A 419 25.71 -8.35 29.64
CA LYS A 419 25.94 -9.50 30.54
C LYS A 419 27.37 -9.54 31.09
N ALA A 420 28.37 -9.20 30.26
CA ALA A 420 29.78 -9.34 30.59
C ALA A 420 30.36 -8.21 31.45
N ALA A 421 29.62 -7.10 31.59
CA ALA A 421 30.05 -5.92 32.33
C ALA A 421 29.98 -6.14 33.86
N PRO A 422 31.07 -5.86 34.60
CA PRO A 422 31.06 -5.82 36.06
C PRO A 422 30.09 -4.79 36.63
N TYR A 423 29.66 -4.99 37.88
CA TYR A 423 28.60 -4.20 38.53
C TYR A 423 28.88 -2.69 38.55
N ASP A 424 30.15 -2.30 38.75
CA ASP A 424 30.63 -0.92 38.84
C ASP A 424 30.67 -0.14 37.51
N VAL A 425 30.63 -0.84 36.38
CA VAL A 425 30.60 -0.24 35.04
C VAL A 425 29.34 -0.57 34.24
N LYS A 426 28.41 -1.34 34.82
CA LYS A 426 27.20 -1.83 34.15
C LYS A 426 26.32 -0.70 33.61
N ASP A 427 26.12 0.36 34.40
CA ASP A 427 25.33 1.53 34.00
C ASP A 427 26.01 2.40 32.95
N LYS A 428 27.30 2.18 32.69
CA LYS A 428 28.08 2.91 31.67
C LYS A 428 28.09 2.20 30.31
N ILE A 429 27.58 0.97 30.23
CA ILE A 429 27.49 0.23 28.97
C ILE A 429 26.45 0.88 28.05
N LYS A 430 26.89 1.27 26.86
CA LYS A 430 26.04 1.90 25.85
C LYS A 430 25.32 0.82 25.06
N GLY A 431 23.98 0.80 25.12
CA GLY A 431 23.18 -0.14 24.34
C GLY A 431 23.11 0.20 22.85
N PHE A 432 22.92 -0.82 22.02
CA PHE A 432 22.87 -0.73 20.55
C PHE A 432 21.44 -0.66 19.99
N LYS A 433 20.42 -0.93 20.82
CA LYS A 433 19.01 -1.08 20.39
C LYS A 433 18.48 0.07 19.53
N PHE A 434 18.86 1.31 19.83
CA PHE A 434 18.39 2.48 19.09
C PHE A 434 18.93 2.50 17.65
N GLU A 435 20.24 2.34 17.49
CA GLU A 435 20.88 2.27 16.17
C GLU A 435 20.40 1.05 15.41
N ILE A 436 20.35 -0.13 16.05
CA ILE A 436 19.85 -1.36 15.44
C ILE A 436 18.41 -1.17 14.93
N GLY A 437 17.52 -0.59 15.73
CA GLY A 437 16.14 -0.32 15.33
C GLY A 437 16.05 0.64 14.14
N THR A 438 16.88 1.69 14.13
CA THR A 438 16.96 2.64 13.01
C THR A 438 17.43 1.96 11.74
N ILE A 439 18.50 1.14 11.81
CA ILE A 439 19.03 0.41 10.66
C ILE A 439 18.02 -0.61 10.14
N LYS A 440 17.34 -1.37 11.03
CA LYS A 440 16.28 -2.31 10.65
C LYS A 440 15.17 -1.63 9.85
N ASN A 441 14.70 -0.47 10.32
CA ASN A 441 13.67 0.31 9.62
C ASN A 441 14.13 0.81 8.24
N THR A 442 15.39 1.26 8.13
CA THR A 442 15.95 1.69 6.84
C THR A 442 16.13 0.51 5.88
N LEU A 443 16.60 -0.64 6.36
CA LEU A 443 16.73 -1.86 5.56
C LEU A 443 15.37 -2.39 5.10
N LEU A 444 14.33 -2.29 5.92
CA LEU A 444 12.96 -2.66 5.52
C LEU A 444 12.49 -1.83 4.32
N LYS A 445 12.69 -0.51 4.37
CA LYS A 445 12.34 0.40 3.27
C LYS A 445 13.19 0.16 2.02
N ALA A 446 14.49 -0.09 2.17
CA ALA A 446 15.36 -0.46 1.06
C ALA A 446 14.90 -1.78 0.41
N ASN A 447 14.54 -2.77 1.23
CA ASN A 447 14.04 -4.05 0.75
C ASN A 447 12.67 -3.94 0.06
N GLN A 448 11.79 -3.05 0.51
CA GLN A 448 10.55 -2.73 -0.19
C GLN A 448 10.83 -2.21 -1.61
N LYS A 449 11.79 -1.28 -1.77
CA LYS A 449 12.18 -0.79 -3.11
C LYS A 449 12.80 -1.86 -3.99
N ARG A 450 13.63 -2.75 -3.41
CA ARG A 450 14.12 -3.93 -4.12
C ARG A 450 12.97 -4.82 -4.60
N GLY A 451 11.97 -5.08 -3.75
CA GLY A 451 10.80 -5.88 -4.10
C GLY A 451 9.91 -5.24 -5.15
N GLU A 452 9.70 -3.92 -5.08
CA GLU A 452 9.01 -3.14 -6.13
C GLU A 452 9.72 -3.33 -7.48
N TYR A 453 11.04 -3.16 -7.53
CA TYR A 453 11.84 -3.39 -8.74
C TYR A 453 11.68 -4.82 -9.29
N THR A 454 11.80 -5.84 -8.43
CA THR A 454 11.64 -7.24 -8.85
C THR A 454 10.25 -7.52 -9.43
N SER A 455 9.21 -6.96 -8.81
CA SER A 455 7.82 -7.11 -9.26
C SER A 455 7.63 -6.52 -10.66
N TYR A 456 8.15 -5.33 -10.93
CA TYR A 456 8.06 -4.71 -12.25
C TYR A 456 8.84 -5.49 -13.33
N ILE A 457 10.02 -6.04 -13.00
CA ILE A 457 10.79 -6.88 -13.94
C ILE A 457 10.06 -8.19 -14.24
N GLU A 458 9.40 -8.80 -13.26
CA GLU A 458 8.60 -10.01 -13.44
C GLU A 458 7.36 -9.75 -14.30
N GLU A 459 6.68 -8.62 -14.06
CA GLU A 459 5.55 -8.16 -14.86
C GLU A 459 5.95 -7.91 -16.32
N GLN A 460 7.06 -7.19 -16.57
CA GLN A 460 7.60 -6.99 -17.92
C GLN A 460 7.89 -8.33 -18.62
N LYS A 461 8.56 -9.27 -17.94
CA LYS A 461 8.85 -10.60 -18.49
C LYS A 461 7.59 -11.41 -18.77
N GLN A 462 6.55 -11.27 -17.94
CA GLN A 462 5.28 -11.94 -18.13
C GLN A 462 4.52 -11.37 -19.34
N MET A 463 4.57 -10.04 -19.51
CA MET A 463 3.93 -9.35 -20.63
C MET A 463 4.65 -9.58 -21.96
N GLU A 464 5.98 -9.67 -21.95
CA GLU A 464 6.79 -10.11 -23.10
C GLU A 464 6.42 -11.55 -23.53
N LYS A 465 6.23 -12.46 -22.56
CA LYS A 465 5.79 -13.85 -22.84
C LYS A 465 4.38 -13.91 -23.44
N LEU A 466 3.54 -12.92 -23.15
CA LEU A 466 2.18 -12.80 -23.68
C LEU A 466 2.14 -12.06 -25.04
N GLY A 467 3.29 -11.65 -25.58
CA GLY A 467 3.39 -11.06 -26.92
C GLY A 467 2.97 -9.59 -27.01
N ILE A 468 2.78 -8.91 -25.88
CA ILE A 468 2.46 -7.48 -25.83
C ILE A 468 3.77 -6.70 -25.92
N LYS A 469 3.99 -6.06 -27.07
CA LYS A 469 5.23 -5.34 -27.40
C LYS A 469 5.00 -3.83 -27.55
N ASP A 470 4.35 -3.19 -26.59
CA ASP A 470 4.36 -1.72 -26.51
C ASP A 470 4.22 -1.31 -25.04
N TYR A 471 5.27 -0.66 -24.52
CA TYR A 471 5.34 -0.01 -23.20
C TYR A 471 5.81 1.44 -23.39
#